data_AF-A0A954DE28-F1
#
_entry.id   AF-A0A954DE28-F1
#
_cell.length_a   1.000
_cell.length_b   1.000
_cell.length_c   1.000
_cell.angle_alpha   90.00
_cell.angle_beta   90.00
_cell.angle_gamma   90.00
#
_symmetry.space_group_name_H-M   'P 1'
#
loop_
_entity.id
_entity.type
_entity.pdbx_description
1 polymer ?
#
loop_
_entity_poly.entity_id
_entity_poly.type
_entity_poly.pdbx_seq_one_letter_code
_entity_poly.pdbx_strand_id
1 'polypeptide(L)'
;PRGDLAVLYDKNHMECSGYAATLADVTGEPVWLVPFAEDHADAPVRFTDGLLEVRDGLGTWNPIRAALRYVTQKPWNRIPIQTKTLIFNPVIACLAGGRNKLVASKAYDFFNTSLEESGLEIRTPETIRDARKEEVPLWVQRFGGHAVVKVPYSNAGQGVYTITNRDELDAFMDTELPYEKYVVQSLIGNRRWSSHGRRGRLYQVGTMPNKVGDIFVADIRMMIASTERGFRPVAIYGRRARVPLSDTLDTGNSWDVLGTNLSTKLGDGAWDSDDARLMLMDRKDFNQLGIGIDELIDGYIQTVLSTIAIDRLADQLLTQKGKLRRKLFRSLDDDPALLDEILG
;
A
#
# COMPACT_ATOMS: atom_id res chain seq x y z
N PRO A 1 -25.53 -6.16 14.23
CA PRO A 1 -25.34 -6.05 15.70
C PRO A 1 -25.95 -4.74 16.22
N ARG A 2 -26.34 -4.68 17.50
CA ARG A 2 -26.57 -3.40 18.20
C ARG A 2 -25.22 -2.82 18.64
N GLY A 3 -25.15 -1.53 18.91
CA GLY A 3 -23.93 -0.83 19.33
C GLY A 3 -23.67 0.43 18.52
N ASP A 4 -22.57 1.10 18.79
CA ASP A 4 -22.23 2.41 18.22
C ASP A 4 -21.38 2.29 16.95
N LEU A 5 -20.98 3.43 16.39
CA LEU A 5 -20.05 3.56 15.27
C LEU A 5 -18.66 3.95 15.76
N ALA A 6 -17.62 3.47 15.09
CA ALA A 6 -16.24 3.83 15.43
C ALA A 6 -15.35 4.10 14.21
N VAL A 7 -14.30 4.88 14.42
CA VAL A 7 -13.11 4.97 13.57
C VAL A 7 -11.93 4.45 14.38
N LEU A 8 -11.35 3.34 13.93
CA LEU A 8 -10.13 2.77 14.52
C LEU A 8 -8.91 3.27 13.76
N TYR A 9 -7.87 3.75 14.44
CA TYR A 9 -6.68 4.27 13.76
C TYR A 9 -5.38 3.97 14.50
N ASP A 10 -4.28 3.78 13.76
CA ASP A 10 -2.94 3.57 14.35
C ASP A 10 -1.97 4.74 14.10
N LYS A 11 -2.38 5.72 13.29
CA LYS A 11 -1.63 6.95 13.00
C LYS A 11 -2.56 8.02 12.41
N ASN A 12 -2.03 9.22 12.15
CA ASN A 12 -2.73 10.31 11.45
C ASN A 12 -4.05 10.72 12.14
N HIS A 13 -4.00 11.13 13.41
CA HIS A 13 -5.19 11.58 14.14
C HIS A 13 -5.99 12.65 13.38
N MET A 14 -5.31 13.61 12.74
CA MET A 14 -5.96 14.68 11.97
C MET A 14 -6.91 14.11 10.89
N GLU A 15 -6.42 13.20 10.05
CA GLU A 15 -7.23 12.56 9.00
C GLU A 15 -8.37 11.72 9.59
N CYS A 16 -8.06 10.94 10.64
CA CYS A 16 -9.02 10.04 11.27
C CYS A 16 -10.15 10.78 12.00
N SER A 17 -9.84 11.92 12.61
CA SER A 17 -10.85 12.81 13.21
C SER A 17 -11.79 13.40 12.16
N GLY A 18 -11.30 13.71 10.96
CA GLY A 18 -12.11 14.12 9.83
C GLY A 18 -13.06 13.02 9.35
N TYR A 19 -12.59 11.76 9.27
CA TYR A 19 -13.45 10.62 8.97
C TYR A 19 -14.54 10.41 10.03
N ALA A 20 -14.18 10.52 11.32
CA ALA A 20 -15.14 10.36 12.41
C ALA A 20 -16.22 11.45 12.39
N ALA A 21 -15.82 12.71 12.21
CA ALA A 21 -16.74 13.84 12.08
C ALA A 21 -17.67 13.68 10.87
N THR A 22 -17.12 13.33 9.70
CA THR A 22 -17.93 13.09 8.48
C THR A 22 -18.92 11.95 8.68
N LEU A 23 -18.50 10.85 9.33
CA LEU A 23 -19.39 9.73 9.61
C LEU A 23 -20.50 10.12 10.60
N ALA A 24 -20.19 10.94 11.61
CA ALA A 24 -21.16 11.46 12.55
C ALA A 24 -22.19 12.37 11.84
N ASP A 25 -21.73 13.28 10.99
CA ASP A 25 -22.60 14.19 10.22
C ASP A 25 -23.54 13.44 9.27
N VAL A 26 -23.02 12.41 8.57
CA VAL A 26 -23.82 11.63 7.60
C VAL A 26 -24.83 10.72 8.30
N THR A 27 -24.52 10.23 9.50
CA THR A 27 -25.38 9.27 10.22
C THR A 27 -26.29 9.93 11.26
N GLY A 28 -25.95 11.13 11.73
CA GLY A 28 -26.64 11.79 12.84
C GLY A 28 -26.38 11.14 14.21
N GLU A 29 -25.32 10.32 14.32
CA GLU A 29 -24.97 9.57 15.53
C GLU A 29 -23.55 9.89 16.01
N PRO A 30 -23.27 9.78 17.32
CA PRO A 30 -21.90 9.90 17.82
C PRO A 30 -21.02 8.77 17.26
N VAL A 31 -19.78 9.13 16.90
CA VAL A 31 -18.78 8.19 16.39
C VAL A 31 -17.57 8.19 17.30
N TRP A 32 -17.19 7.02 17.79
CA TRP A 32 -15.99 6.83 18.59
C TRP A 32 -14.74 7.01 17.74
N LEU A 33 -13.79 7.86 18.16
CA LEU A 33 -12.48 7.97 17.54
C LEU A 33 -11.45 7.28 18.44
N VAL A 34 -10.98 6.10 18.02
CA VAL A 34 -10.29 5.18 18.92
C VAL A 34 -8.88 4.84 18.41
N PRO A 35 -7.82 5.20 19.16
CA PRO A 35 -6.47 4.77 18.83
C PRO A 35 -6.32 3.27 19.04
N PHE A 36 -5.70 2.61 18.08
CA PHE A 36 -5.42 1.19 18.10
C PHE A 36 -4.05 0.96 17.44
N ALA A 37 -2.98 1.28 18.19
CA ALA A 37 -1.58 1.03 17.81
C ALA A 37 -1.13 -0.40 18.18
N GLU A 38 -0.02 -0.87 17.62
CA GLU A 38 0.44 -2.26 17.79
C GLU A 38 0.86 -2.52 19.24
N ASP A 39 1.64 -1.61 19.82
CA ASP A 39 2.27 -1.75 21.14
C ASP A 39 1.41 -1.20 22.30
N HIS A 40 0.10 -1.05 22.09
CA HIS A 40 -0.77 -0.46 23.12
C HIS A 40 -1.14 -1.52 24.16
N ALA A 41 -0.30 -1.68 25.19
CA ALA A 41 -0.45 -2.69 26.25
C ALA A 41 -1.83 -2.67 26.93
N ASP A 42 -2.45 -1.49 27.02
CA ASP A 42 -3.82 -1.30 27.53
C ASP A 42 -4.71 -0.65 26.46
N ALA A 43 -4.83 -1.30 25.30
CA ALA A 43 -5.65 -0.82 24.18
C ALA A 43 -7.11 -0.60 24.61
N PRO A 44 -7.75 0.54 24.28
CA PRO A 44 -9.17 0.78 24.56
C PRO A 44 -10.08 0.01 23.57
N VAL A 45 -9.59 -1.10 23.01
CA VAL A 45 -10.22 -1.89 21.96
C VAL A 45 -10.04 -3.36 22.28
N ARG A 46 -11.11 -4.14 22.19
CA ARG A 46 -11.04 -5.60 22.24
C ARG A 46 -12.09 -6.24 21.33
N PHE A 47 -11.88 -7.51 21.00
CA PHE A 47 -12.87 -8.33 20.29
C PHE A 47 -13.34 -9.47 21.20
N THR A 48 -14.62 -9.47 21.56
CA THR A 48 -15.26 -10.52 22.36
C THR A 48 -16.21 -11.30 21.47
N ASP A 49 -15.92 -12.56 21.18
CA ASP A 49 -16.68 -13.42 20.24
C ASP A 49 -16.95 -12.75 18.87
N GLY A 50 -15.96 -12.02 18.36
CA GLY A 50 -16.03 -11.28 17.10
C GLY A 50 -16.78 -9.94 17.16
N LEU A 51 -17.35 -9.55 18.31
CA LEU A 51 -17.90 -8.21 18.52
C LEU A 51 -16.79 -7.26 18.98
N LEU A 52 -16.61 -6.16 18.27
CA LEU A 52 -15.74 -5.07 18.69
C LEU A 52 -16.36 -4.34 19.88
N GLU A 53 -15.57 -4.14 20.93
CA GLU A 53 -15.92 -3.33 22.09
C GLU A 53 -14.86 -2.24 22.30
N VAL A 54 -15.32 -1.03 22.63
CA VAL A 54 -14.46 0.14 22.90
C VAL A 54 -14.63 0.57 24.34
N ARG A 55 -13.51 0.84 25.02
CA ARG A 55 -13.50 1.29 26.42
C ARG A 55 -13.60 2.80 26.51
N ASP A 56 -14.54 3.30 27.30
CA ASP A 56 -14.68 4.73 27.59
C ASP A 56 -13.75 5.22 28.72
N GLY A 57 -13.81 6.52 29.01
CA GLY A 57 -13.00 7.14 30.07
C GLY A 57 -13.36 6.69 31.50
N LEU A 58 -14.48 6.00 31.69
CA LEU A 58 -14.90 5.40 32.96
C LEU A 58 -14.51 3.93 33.06
N GLY A 59 -13.88 3.36 32.02
CA GLY A 59 -13.50 1.96 31.96
C GLY A 59 -14.62 1.01 31.49
N THR A 60 -15.75 1.54 31.03
CA THR A 60 -16.89 0.74 30.57
C THR A 60 -16.70 0.35 29.10
N TRP A 61 -17.01 -0.91 28.78
CA TRP A 61 -16.90 -1.46 27.42
C TRP A 61 -18.21 -1.30 26.67
N ASN A 62 -18.16 -0.59 25.55
CA ASN A 62 -19.31 -0.26 24.71
C ASN A 62 -19.24 -1.06 23.40
N PRO A 63 -20.33 -1.76 23.01
CA PRO A 63 -20.33 -2.57 21.80
C PRO A 63 -20.37 -1.69 20.55
N ILE A 64 -19.64 -2.07 19.51
CA ILE A 64 -19.58 -1.37 18.23
C ILE A 64 -20.21 -2.22 17.14
N ARG A 65 -21.24 -1.68 16.46
CA ARG A 65 -21.93 -2.39 15.38
C ARG A 65 -21.20 -2.31 14.05
N ALA A 66 -20.52 -1.20 13.79
CA ALA A 66 -19.72 -0.98 12.59
C ALA A 66 -18.55 -0.04 12.86
N ALA A 67 -17.41 -0.26 12.20
CA ALA A 67 -16.24 0.59 12.32
C ALA A 67 -15.55 0.83 10.97
N LEU A 68 -15.14 2.08 10.73
CA LEU A 68 -14.17 2.42 9.69
C LEU A 68 -12.77 2.12 10.22
N ARG A 69 -12.05 1.23 9.52
CA ARG A 69 -10.69 0.86 9.91
C ARG A 69 -9.66 1.68 9.14
N TYR A 70 -9.00 2.58 9.85
CA TYR A 70 -7.76 3.27 9.47
C TYR A 70 -6.54 2.72 10.24
N VAL A 71 -6.54 1.42 10.52
CA VAL A 71 -5.37 0.71 11.06
C VAL A 71 -4.54 0.23 9.87
N THR A 72 -3.35 0.80 9.71
CA THR A 72 -2.56 0.72 8.49
C THR A 72 -1.34 -0.20 8.59
N GLN A 73 -0.81 -0.39 9.79
CA GLN A 73 0.37 -1.20 10.07
C GLN A 73 -0.08 -2.56 10.59
N LYS A 74 0.18 -3.61 9.79
CA LYS A 74 -0.13 -5.01 10.09
C LYS A 74 -1.52 -5.26 10.73
N PRO A 75 -2.63 -4.73 10.20
CA PRO A 75 -3.93 -4.80 10.89
C PRO A 75 -4.43 -6.23 11.19
N TRP A 76 -3.90 -7.23 10.49
CA TRP A 76 -4.22 -8.66 10.68
C TRP A 76 -3.73 -9.23 12.02
N ASN A 77 -2.81 -8.57 12.72
CA ASN A 77 -2.33 -9.03 14.03
C ASN A 77 -3.21 -8.61 15.21
N ARG A 78 -4.19 -7.74 14.97
CA ARG A 78 -5.04 -7.14 16.02
C ARG A 78 -6.52 -7.13 15.69
N ILE A 79 -6.88 -7.18 14.41
CA ILE A 79 -8.27 -7.24 13.95
C ILE A 79 -8.50 -8.61 13.32
N PRO A 80 -9.43 -9.41 13.87
CA PRO A 80 -9.80 -10.69 13.28
C PRO A 80 -10.33 -10.54 11.85
N ILE A 81 -10.07 -11.52 11.00
CA ILE A 81 -10.61 -11.54 9.62
C ILE A 81 -12.14 -11.66 9.66
N GLN A 82 -12.65 -12.53 10.53
CA GLN A 82 -14.07 -12.72 10.74
C GLN A 82 -14.52 -11.98 11.99
N THR A 83 -15.45 -11.04 11.82
CA THR A 83 -16.03 -10.25 12.90
C THR A 83 -17.56 -10.24 12.78
N LYS A 84 -18.25 -10.06 13.91
CA LYS A 84 -19.68 -9.75 13.96
C LYS A 84 -19.92 -8.26 13.68
N THR A 85 -19.00 -7.41 14.13
CA THR A 85 -18.97 -5.97 13.80
C THR A 85 -18.66 -5.80 12.31
N LEU A 86 -19.36 -4.90 11.63
CA LEU A 86 -19.04 -4.58 10.24
C LEU A 86 -17.79 -3.71 10.16
N ILE A 87 -16.70 -4.24 9.62
CA ILE A 87 -15.44 -3.50 9.46
C ILE A 87 -15.29 -3.00 8.03
N PHE A 88 -15.37 -1.68 7.84
CA PHE A 88 -15.10 -1.04 6.56
C PHE A 88 -13.60 -0.85 6.36
N ASN A 89 -13.12 -1.21 5.16
CA ASN A 89 -11.77 -1.70 4.87
C ASN A 89 -11.47 -3.01 5.65
N PRO A 90 -12.01 -4.16 5.22
CA PRO A 90 -11.83 -5.41 5.95
C PRO A 90 -10.38 -5.92 5.87
N VAL A 91 -9.98 -6.73 6.85
CA VAL A 91 -8.61 -7.29 6.95
C VAL A 91 -8.28 -8.18 5.76
N ILE A 92 -9.26 -8.93 5.25
CA ILE A 92 -9.05 -9.80 4.08
C ILE A 92 -8.56 -9.03 2.86
N ALA A 93 -9.06 -7.82 2.62
CA ALA A 93 -8.62 -6.99 1.49
C ALA A 93 -7.13 -6.61 1.62
N CYS A 94 -6.61 -6.44 2.85
CA CYS A 94 -5.18 -6.25 3.07
C CYS A 94 -4.37 -7.47 2.68
N LEU A 95 -4.79 -8.65 3.14
CA LEU A 95 -4.09 -9.92 2.90
C LEU A 95 -4.16 -10.35 1.43
N ALA A 96 -5.28 -10.08 0.75
CA ALA A 96 -5.52 -10.41 -0.66
C ALA A 96 -4.77 -9.52 -1.66
N GLY A 97 -4.03 -8.51 -1.20
CA GLY A 97 -3.20 -7.68 -2.05
C GLY A 97 -3.17 -6.20 -1.68
N GLY A 98 -4.16 -5.70 -0.94
CA GLY A 98 -4.23 -4.28 -0.57
C GLY A 98 -3.05 -3.81 0.29
N ARG A 99 -2.47 -4.69 1.11
CA ARG A 99 -1.25 -4.44 1.91
C ARG A 99 -0.25 -5.59 1.87
N ASN A 100 -0.46 -6.56 0.97
CA ASN A 100 0.42 -7.68 0.75
C ASN A 100 0.88 -7.68 -0.71
N LYS A 101 2.08 -7.14 -0.97
CA LYS A 101 2.59 -6.97 -2.34
C LYS A 101 2.82 -8.30 -3.07
N LEU A 102 3.16 -9.35 -2.33
CA LEU A 102 3.42 -10.68 -2.87
C LEU A 102 2.11 -11.28 -3.41
N VAL A 103 1.05 -11.24 -2.60
CA VAL A 103 -0.27 -11.71 -3.01
C VAL A 103 -0.90 -10.79 -4.07
N ALA A 104 -0.67 -9.48 -4.02
CA ALA A 104 -1.16 -8.54 -5.04
C ALA A 104 -0.67 -8.91 -6.45
N SER A 105 0.63 -9.23 -6.58
CA SER A 105 1.18 -9.67 -7.87
C SER A 105 0.53 -10.95 -8.38
N LYS A 106 0.17 -11.89 -7.50
CA LYS A 106 -0.56 -13.12 -7.87
C LYS A 106 -2.02 -12.81 -8.26
N ALA A 107 -2.69 -11.91 -7.54
CA ALA A 107 -4.03 -11.44 -7.86
C ALA A 107 -4.11 -10.82 -9.25
N TYR A 108 -3.13 -9.99 -9.60
CA TYR A 108 -3.06 -9.34 -10.90
C TYR A 108 -2.86 -10.35 -12.03
N ASP A 109 -1.95 -11.32 -11.86
CA ASP A 109 -1.75 -12.38 -12.85
C ASP A 109 -3.03 -13.19 -13.10
N PHE A 110 -3.71 -13.63 -12.03
CA PHE A 110 -4.96 -14.39 -12.16
C PHE A 110 -6.05 -13.60 -12.87
N PHE A 111 -6.16 -12.30 -12.56
CA PHE A 111 -7.17 -11.46 -13.19
C PHE A 111 -6.81 -11.14 -14.65
N ASN A 112 -5.53 -10.90 -14.96
CA ASN A 112 -5.05 -10.69 -16.33
C ASN A 112 -5.36 -11.90 -17.22
N THR A 113 -5.17 -13.13 -16.74
CA THR A 113 -5.59 -14.34 -17.49
C THR A 113 -7.09 -14.33 -17.81
N SER A 114 -7.93 -13.82 -16.90
CA SER A 114 -9.37 -13.70 -17.17
C SER A 114 -9.75 -12.54 -18.11
N LEU A 115 -8.81 -11.65 -18.42
CA LEU A 115 -9.00 -10.47 -19.26
C LEU A 115 -8.40 -10.63 -20.67
N GLU A 116 -7.77 -11.77 -20.99
CA GLU A 116 -7.03 -11.96 -22.25
C GLU A 116 -7.84 -11.56 -23.50
N GLU A 117 -9.14 -11.86 -23.54
CA GLU A 117 -10.01 -11.54 -24.69
C GLU A 117 -10.44 -10.06 -24.75
N SER A 118 -10.29 -9.31 -23.66
CA SER A 118 -10.73 -7.92 -23.57
C SER A 118 -9.73 -6.89 -24.10
N GLY A 119 -8.45 -7.29 -24.23
CA GLY A 119 -7.35 -6.37 -24.51
C GLY A 119 -6.93 -5.48 -23.34
N LEU A 120 -7.54 -5.65 -22.15
CA LEU A 120 -7.16 -4.98 -20.91
C LEU A 120 -6.15 -5.83 -20.11
N GLU A 121 -5.16 -5.18 -19.51
CA GLU A 121 -4.16 -5.82 -18.64
C GLU A 121 -3.80 -4.87 -17.50
N ILE A 122 -3.66 -5.41 -16.28
CA ILE A 122 -2.97 -4.73 -15.19
C ILE A 122 -1.48 -4.78 -15.49
N ARG A 123 -0.88 -3.60 -15.69
CA ARG A 123 0.53 -3.47 -16.06
C ARG A 123 1.36 -3.26 -14.81
N THR A 124 2.35 -4.13 -14.62
CA THR A 124 3.36 -4.00 -13.57
C THR A 124 4.76 -4.19 -14.15
N PRO A 125 5.80 -3.59 -13.53
CA PRO A 125 7.18 -3.91 -13.90
C PRO A 125 7.47 -5.40 -13.66
N GLU A 126 8.47 -5.96 -14.35
CA GLU A 126 8.87 -7.36 -14.13
C GLU A 126 9.16 -7.59 -12.64
N THR A 127 8.47 -8.57 -12.06
CA THR A 127 8.42 -8.80 -10.62
C THR A 127 8.74 -10.25 -10.32
N ILE A 128 9.78 -10.47 -9.53
CA ILE A 128 10.14 -11.76 -8.96
C ILE A 128 9.48 -11.87 -7.59
N ARG A 129 8.69 -12.93 -7.44
CA ARG A 129 7.92 -13.24 -6.22
C ARG A 129 8.66 -14.27 -5.38
N ASP A 130 8.28 -14.35 -4.11
CA ASP A 130 8.70 -15.42 -3.19
C ASP A 130 10.25 -15.53 -3.06
N ALA A 131 10.97 -14.45 -3.34
CA ALA A 131 12.44 -14.44 -3.31
C ALA A 131 12.93 -14.47 -1.86
N ARG A 132 13.95 -15.27 -1.59
CA ARG A 132 14.66 -15.24 -0.31
C ARG A 132 15.72 -14.16 -0.31
N LYS A 133 16.11 -13.68 0.88
CA LYS A 133 17.08 -12.58 1.02
C LYS A 133 18.41 -12.91 0.33
N GLU A 134 18.86 -14.16 0.44
CA GLU A 134 20.12 -14.64 -0.14
C GLU A 134 20.08 -14.69 -1.69
N GLU A 135 18.89 -14.70 -2.27
CA GLU A 135 18.68 -14.74 -3.73
C GLU A 135 18.66 -13.34 -4.34
N VAL A 136 18.52 -12.29 -3.52
CA VAL A 136 18.43 -10.89 -3.98
C VAL A 136 19.62 -10.49 -4.88
N PRO A 137 20.89 -10.77 -4.53
CA PRO A 137 22.02 -10.42 -5.39
C PRO A 137 21.93 -11.02 -6.80
N LEU A 138 21.43 -12.26 -6.92
CA LEU A 138 21.25 -12.93 -8.21
C LEU A 138 20.20 -12.22 -9.07
N TRP A 139 19.09 -11.81 -8.46
CA TRP A 139 18.03 -11.09 -9.15
C TRP A 139 18.46 -9.68 -9.57
N VAL A 140 19.21 -8.98 -8.72
CA VAL A 140 19.82 -7.68 -9.05
C VAL A 140 20.75 -7.82 -10.26
N GLN A 141 21.62 -8.84 -10.27
CA GLN A 141 22.49 -9.12 -11.41
C GLN A 141 21.69 -9.42 -12.68
N ARG A 142 20.64 -10.24 -12.58
CA ARG A 142 19.77 -10.57 -13.71
C ARG A 142 19.08 -9.33 -14.30
N PHE A 143 18.71 -8.36 -13.47
CA PHE A 143 18.16 -7.08 -13.92
C PHE A 143 19.21 -6.08 -14.44
N GLY A 144 20.48 -6.49 -14.52
CA GLY A 144 21.58 -5.64 -15.00
C GLY A 144 22.06 -4.64 -13.95
N GLY A 145 22.11 -5.07 -12.69
CA GLY A 145 22.70 -4.31 -11.59
C GLY A 145 21.74 -3.37 -10.85
N HIS A 146 20.51 -3.23 -11.33
CA HIS A 146 19.52 -2.31 -10.75
C HIS A 146 18.25 -3.07 -10.39
N ALA A 147 17.69 -2.86 -9.20
CA ALA A 147 16.42 -3.46 -8.79
C ALA A 147 15.76 -2.68 -7.66
N VAL A 148 14.50 -3.00 -7.36
CA VAL A 148 13.81 -2.56 -6.15
C VAL A 148 13.43 -3.79 -5.35
N VAL A 149 13.89 -3.88 -4.11
CA VAL A 149 13.49 -4.93 -3.17
C VAL A 149 12.41 -4.38 -2.25
N LYS A 150 11.34 -5.15 -2.07
CA LYS A 150 10.20 -4.76 -1.23
C LYS A 150 9.88 -5.85 -0.22
N VAL A 151 9.80 -5.45 1.04
CA VAL A 151 9.17 -6.26 2.09
C VAL A 151 7.66 -6.29 1.78
N PRO A 152 7.05 -7.48 1.58
CA PRO A 152 5.70 -7.57 1.05
C PRO A 152 4.65 -6.87 1.91
N TYR A 153 4.80 -6.96 3.22
CA TYR A 153 3.79 -6.58 4.23
C TYR A 153 3.94 -5.16 4.78
N SER A 154 5.05 -4.49 4.47
CA SER A 154 5.34 -3.13 4.94
C SER A 154 4.55 -2.05 4.20
N ASN A 155 4.30 -0.90 4.82
CA ASN A 155 3.51 0.20 4.27
C ASN A 155 4.20 1.56 4.39
N ALA A 156 3.66 2.58 3.69
CA ALA A 156 4.21 3.94 3.66
C ALA A 156 5.67 4.01 3.19
N GLY A 157 6.07 3.07 2.31
CA GLY A 157 7.45 2.89 1.77
C GLY A 157 8.50 2.59 2.81
N GLN A 158 8.09 2.18 4.00
CA GLN A 158 8.94 1.34 4.82
C GLN A 158 9.16 0.01 4.10
N GLY A 159 10.38 -0.54 4.22
CA GLY A 159 10.74 -1.80 3.59
C GLY A 159 10.74 -1.76 2.07
N VAL A 160 11.06 -0.61 1.47
CA VAL A 160 11.35 -0.48 0.04
C VAL A 160 12.80 -0.03 -0.10
N TYR A 161 13.59 -0.83 -0.82
CA TYR A 161 15.02 -0.62 -1.00
C TYR A 161 15.30 -0.52 -2.49
N THR A 162 15.80 0.62 -2.94
CA THR A 162 16.31 0.80 -4.29
C THR A 162 17.77 0.38 -4.31
N ILE A 163 18.12 -0.46 -5.27
CA ILE A 163 19.47 -0.99 -5.45
C ILE A 163 19.96 -0.53 -6.81
N THR A 164 20.95 0.34 -6.80
CA THR A 164 21.59 0.91 -8.00
C THR A 164 23.10 0.77 -7.98
N ASN A 165 23.67 0.39 -6.83
CA ASN A 165 25.09 0.17 -6.62
C ASN A 165 25.32 -0.92 -5.56
N ARG A 166 26.59 -1.24 -5.33
CA ARG A 166 26.99 -2.30 -4.39
C ARG A 166 26.70 -1.92 -2.93
N ASP A 167 26.92 -0.67 -2.56
CA ASP A 167 26.75 -0.20 -1.18
C ASP A 167 25.28 -0.30 -0.74
N GLU A 168 24.33 0.04 -1.62
CA GLU A 168 22.89 -0.12 -1.37
C GLU A 168 22.48 -1.59 -1.25
N LEU A 169 23.09 -2.47 -2.06
CA LEU A 169 22.87 -3.91 -1.95
C LEU A 169 23.39 -4.43 -0.61
N ASP A 170 24.62 -4.10 -0.25
CA ASP A 170 25.24 -4.56 1.00
C ASP A 170 24.47 -4.02 2.22
N ALA A 171 24.06 -2.75 2.20
CA ALA A 171 23.21 -2.16 3.25
C ALA A 171 21.87 -2.89 3.40
N PHE A 172 21.22 -3.28 2.30
CA PHE A 172 20.02 -4.11 2.36
C PHE A 172 20.32 -5.50 2.93
N MET A 173 21.42 -6.13 2.49
CA MET A 173 21.82 -7.46 2.97
C MET A 173 22.15 -7.48 4.47
N ASP A 174 22.63 -6.37 5.01
CA ASP A 174 22.94 -6.22 6.44
C ASP A 174 21.69 -5.91 7.30
N THR A 175 20.55 -5.58 6.69
CA THR A 175 19.34 -5.22 7.44
C THR A 175 18.66 -6.45 8.05
N GLU A 176 18.47 -6.50 9.36
CA GLU A 176 17.64 -7.54 10.00
C GLU A 176 16.15 -7.29 9.75
N LEU A 177 15.47 -8.29 9.20
CA LEU A 177 14.05 -8.20 8.86
C LEU A 177 13.32 -9.44 9.36
N PRO A 178 12.08 -9.29 9.87
CA PRO A 178 11.36 -10.40 10.49
C PRO A 178 10.72 -11.38 9.48
N TYR A 179 10.78 -11.05 8.18
CA TYR A 179 10.15 -11.82 7.11
C TYR A 179 11.19 -12.48 6.22
N GLU A 180 10.84 -13.63 5.65
CA GLU A 180 11.74 -14.44 4.84
C GLU A 180 11.47 -14.30 3.34
N LYS A 181 10.29 -13.76 2.97
CA LYS A 181 9.90 -13.56 1.58
C LYS A 181 9.98 -12.09 1.17
N TYR A 182 10.54 -11.88 -0.02
CA TYR A 182 10.74 -10.58 -0.64
C TYR A 182 10.15 -10.54 -2.04
N VAL A 183 9.80 -9.34 -2.48
CA VAL A 183 9.50 -9.05 -3.87
C VAL A 183 10.68 -8.29 -4.46
N VAL A 184 11.31 -8.83 -5.51
CA VAL A 184 12.37 -8.15 -6.26
C VAL A 184 11.80 -7.71 -7.60
N GLN A 185 11.71 -6.41 -7.81
CA GLN A 185 11.08 -5.81 -8.98
C GLN A 185 12.11 -5.06 -9.82
N SER A 186 11.93 -5.09 -11.13
CA SER A 186 12.70 -4.24 -12.05
C SER A 186 12.52 -2.76 -11.66
N LEU A 187 13.66 -2.07 -11.56
CA LEU A 187 13.76 -0.66 -11.24
C LEU A 187 13.48 0.19 -12.48
N ILE A 188 12.54 1.14 -12.33
CA ILE A 188 12.21 2.16 -13.31
C ILE A 188 12.82 3.47 -12.83
N GLY A 189 13.99 3.79 -13.38
CA GLY A 189 14.78 4.96 -13.04
C GLY A 189 15.03 5.85 -14.26
N ASN A 190 16.19 6.50 -14.34
CA ASN A 190 16.60 7.17 -15.58
C ASN A 190 16.88 6.12 -16.67
N ARG A 191 16.75 6.51 -17.94
CA ARG A 191 17.08 5.68 -19.09
C ARG A 191 18.46 5.02 -19.02
N ARG A 192 19.44 5.67 -18.38
CA ARG A 192 20.83 5.19 -18.24
C ARG A 192 21.02 4.14 -17.13
N TRP A 193 20.20 4.17 -16.08
CA TRP A 193 20.34 3.31 -14.89
C TRP A 193 19.04 2.58 -14.51
N SER A 194 18.23 2.21 -15.51
CA SER A 194 17.05 1.34 -15.29
C SER A 194 17.36 -0.13 -15.53
N SER A 195 16.56 -1.01 -14.91
CA SER A 195 16.70 -2.45 -15.08
C SER A 195 16.46 -2.91 -16.52
N HIS A 196 17.07 -4.04 -16.86
CA HIS A 196 16.83 -4.76 -18.10
C HIS A 196 15.73 -5.81 -17.86
N GLY A 197 14.54 -5.57 -18.41
CA GLY A 197 13.43 -6.51 -18.34
C GLY A 197 13.26 -7.33 -19.62
N ARG A 198 12.51 -8.43 -19.52
CA ARG A 198 12.14 -9.27 -20.67
C ARG A 198 11.34 -8.53 -21.75
N ARG A 199 10.51 -7.57 -21.34
CA ARG A 199 9.68 -6.72 -22.23
C ARG A 199 10.40 -5.43 -22.63
N GLY A 200 11.71 -5.33 -22.41
CA GLY A 200 12.50 -4.13 -22.67
C GLY A 200 12.80 -3.32 -21.41
N ARG A 201 13.28 -2.08 -21.61
CA ARG A 201 13.66 -1.16 -20.54
C ARG A 201 12.59 -0.10 -20.34
N LEU A 202 11.97 -0.09 -19.16
CA LEU A 202 11.12 1.00 -18.69
C LEU A 202 12.01 2.06 -18.03
N TYR A 203 11.64 3.33 -18.18
CA TYR A 203 12.33 4.46 -17.54
C TYR A 203 11.33 5.58 -17.24
N GLN A 204 11.70 6.43 -16.30
CA GLN A 204 10.91 7.59 -15.87
C GLN A 204 10.95 8.67 -16.94
N VAL A 205 9.77 9.21 -17.30
CA VAL A 205 9.66 10.43 -18.12
C VAL A 205 9.92 11.67 -17.25
N GLY A 206 9.52 11.61 -15.98
CA GLY A 206 9.63 12.69 -15.02
C GLY A 206 8.55 13.76 -15.17
N THR A 207 8.54 14.71 -14.24
CA THR A 207 7.71 15.92 -14.29
C THR A 207 8.10 16.80 -15.48
N MET A 208 7.27 17.81 -15.79
CA MET A 208 7.70 18.91 -16.62
C MET A 208 8.96 19.56 -16.04
N PRO A 209 9.93 19.97 -16.88
CA PRO A 209 11.13 20.63 -16.41
C PRO A 209 10.80 21.90 -15.61
N ASN A 210 11.51 22.11 -14.50
CA ASN A 210 11.45 23.38 -13.79
C ASN A 210 12.20 24.49 -14.57
N LYS A 211 12.31 25.69 -13.99
CA LYS A 211 12.97 26.85 -14.64
C LYS A 211 14.46 26.64 -14.95
N VAL A 212 15.13 25.71 -14.28
CA VAL A 212 16.55 25.38 -14.51
C VAL A 212 16.73 24.08 -15.32
N GLY A 213 15.63 23.46 -15.77
CA GLY A 213 15.64 22.27 -16.61
C GLY A 213 15.54 20.94 -15.86
N ASP A 214 15.41 20.95 -14.52
CA ASP A 214 15.33 19.71 -13.76
C ASP A 214 13.96 19.05 -13.92
N ILE A 215 13.99 17.74 -14.10
CA ILE A 215 12.82 16.85 -14.03
C ILE A 215 12.92 15.99 -12.77
N PHE A 216 11.77 15.57 -12.25
CA PHE A 216 11.71 14.75 -11.04
C PHE A 216 10.87 13.52 -11.27
N VAL A 217 11.16 12.43 -10.56
CA VAL A 217 10.22 11.31 -10.48
C VAL A 217 8.97 11.78 -9.74
N ALA A 218 7.81 11.43 -10.28
CA ALA A 218 6.53 11.65 -9.63
C ALA A 218 5.66 10.40 -9.74
N ASP A 219 4.80 10.18 -8.74
CA ASP A 219 3.70 9.23 -8.83
C ASP A 219 2.35 9.95 -8.86
N ILE A 220 1.33 9.25 -9.34
CA ILE A 220 -0.05 9.70 -9.32
C ILE A 220 -0.85 8.70 -8.52
N ARG A 221 -1.69 9.20 -7.63
CA ARG A 221 -2.59 8.40 -6.80
C ARG A 221 -4.01 8.77 -7.14
N MET A 222 -4.75 7.78 -7.62
CA MET A 222 -6.17 7.90 -7.89
C MET A 222 -6.96 7.12 -6.84
N MET A 223 -7.90 7.79 -6.21
CA MET A 223 -8.89 7.18 -5.33
C MET A 223 -10.18 7.01 -6.12
N ILE A 224 -10.76 5.81 -6.02
CA ILE A 224 -12.05 5.48 -6.62
C ILE A 224 -13.03 5.03 -5.54
N ALA A 225 -14.32 5.18 -5.82
CA ALA A 225 -15.39 4.61 -5.00
C ALA A 225 -16.26 3.69 -5.87
N SER A 226 -16.69 2.57 -5.29
CA SER A 226 -17.73 1.74 -5.88
C SER A 226 -19.10 2.38 -5.64
N THR A 227 -19.98 2.30 -6.64
CA THR A 227 -21.37 2.75 -6.58
C THR A 227 -22.27 1.71 -7.24
N GLU A 228 -23.58 1.85 -7.09
CA GLU A 228 -24.55 0.98 -7.77
C GLU A 228 -24.41 0.99 -9.31
N ARG A 229 -23.80 2.03 -9.89
CA ARG A 229 -23.58 2.17 -11.34
C ARG A 229 -22.15 1.83 -11.78
N GLY A 230 -21.32 1.32 -10.87
CA GLY A 230 -19.90 1.03 -11.12
C GLY A 230 -18.96 1.97 -10.38
N PHE A 231 -17.69 1.98 -10.77
CA PHE A 231 -16.66 2.79 -10.13
C PHE A 231 -16.75 4.26 -10.57
N ARG A 232 -16.36 5.17 -9.66
CA ARG A 232 -16.17 6.60 -9.95
C ARG A 232 -14.85 7.09 -9.35
N PRO A 233 -14.10 7.99 -10.01
CA PRO A 233 -12.99 8.69 -9.38
C PRO A 233 -13.52 9.61 -8.29
N VAL A 234 -12.78 9.72 -7.18
CA VAL A 234 -13.12 10.54 -6.01
C VAL A 234 -12.09 11.65 -5.82
N ALA A 235 -10.82 11.30 -5.90
CA ALA A 235 -9.73 12.24 -5.72
C ALA A 235 -8.50 11.75 -6.45
N ILE A 236 -7.68 12.69 -6.91
CA ILE A 236 -6.40 12.42 -7.55
C ILE A 236 -5.39 13.39 -6.94
N TYR A 237 -4.17 12.93 -6.72
CA TYR A 237 -3.05 13.77 -6.34
C TYR A 237 -1.74 13.11 -6.78
N GLY A 238 -0.71 13.92 -6.98
CA GLY A 238 0.63 13.44 -7.27
C GLY A 238 1.58 13.66 -6.10
N ARG A 239 2.72 12.97 -6.11
CA ARG A 239 3.82 13.24 -5.19
C ARG A 239 5.14 13.17 -5.94
N ARG A 240 6.03 14.10 -5.63
CA ARG A 240 7.34 14.20 -6.27
C ARG A 240 8.46 13.65 -5.39
N ALA A 241 9.51 13.15 -6.02
CA ALA A 241 10.76 12.81 -5.34
C ALA A 241 11.47 14.06 -4.80
N ARG A 242 12.45 13.85 -3.92
CA ARG A 242 13.17 14.91 -3.21
C ARG A 242 14.16 15.62 -4.11
N VAL A 243 14.93 14.85 -4.87
CA VAL A 243 15.97 15.38 -5.75
C VAL A 243 15.64 15.11 -7.23
N PRO A 244 16.20 15.91 -8.16
CA PRO A 244 16.02 15.70 -9.60
C PRO A 244 16.44 14.30 -10.07
N LEU A 245 15.80 13.84 -11.14
CA LEU A 245 16.16 12.62 -11.85
C LEU A 245 17.40 12.88 -12.72
N SER A 246 18.58 12.60 -12.17
CA SER A 246 19.86 12.78 -12.86
C SER A 246 20.18 11.64 -13.85
N ASP A 247 21.01 11.96 -14.84
CA ASP A 247 21.56 10.98 -15.80
C ASP A 247 22.59 10.05 -15.16
N THR A 248 23.28 10.52 -14.14
CA THR A 248 24.31 9.79 -13.38
C THR A 248 23.95 9.78 -11.89
N LEU A 249 24.19 8.65 -11.24
CA LEU A 249 24.07 8.51 -9.79
C LEU A 249 25.45 8.76 -9.18
N ASP A 250 25.89 10.02 -9.16
CA ASP A 250 27.31 10.36 -8.93
C ASP A 250 27.79 10.13 -7.49
N THR A 251 26.89 10.03 -6.51
CA THR A 251 27.02 9.40 -5.18
C THR A 251 25.86 9.89 -4.34
N GLY A 252 25.01 8.99 -3.87
CA GLY A 252 23.86 9.32 -3.03
C GLY A 252 22.88 8.18 -2.93
N ASN A 253 21.98 8.27 -1.95
CA ASN A 253 20.90 7.34 -1.75
C ASN A 253 19.90 7.45 -2.93
N SER A 254 19.80 6.42 -3.76
CA SER A 254 18.90 6.40 -4.92
C SER A 254 17.43 6.58 -4.54
N TRP A 255 17.08 6.33 -3.28
CA TRP A 255 15.76 6.60 -2.73
C TRP A 255 15.39 8.09 -2.74
N ASP A 256 16.36 9.01 -2.64
CA ASP A 256 16.05 10.44 -2.72
C ASP A 256 15.56 10.85 -4.12
N VAL A 257 16.05 10.16 -5.15
CA VAL A 257 15.73 10.38 -6.56
C VAL A 257 14.42 9.69 -6.95
N LEU A 258 14.16 8.49 -6.40
CA LEU A 258 13.05 7.63 -6.80
C LEU A 258 11.86 7.66 -5.84
N GLY A 259 12.10 7.94 -4.57
CA GLY A 259 11.13 7.85 -3.48
C GLY A 259 10.20 9.04 -3.45
N THR A 260 8.91 8.82 -3.77
CA THR A 260 7.87 9.86 -3.74
C THR A 260 7.08 9.90 -2.44
N ASN A 261 7.49 9.14 -1.43
CA ASN A 261 6.78 9.13 -0.15
C ASN A 261 6.99 10.41 0.65
N LEU A 262 5.91 10.89 1.26
CA LEU A 262 5.90 12.12 2.05
C LEU A 262 6.16 11.84 3.53
N SER A 263 5.72 10.68 4.02
CA SER A 263 5.84 10.32 5.43
C SER A 263 7.28 10.07 5.85
N THR A 264 7.72 10.74 6.91
CA THR A 264 9.01 10.54 7.57
C THR A 264 8.77 10.09 9.00
N LYS A 265 9.49 9.06 9.46
CA LYS A 265 9.40 8.58 10.84
C LYS A 265 10.37 9.40 11.70
N LEU A 266 9.87 10.03 12.77
CA LEU A 266 10.67 10.89 13.64
C LEU A 266 11.26 10.15 14.86
N GLY A 267 10.85 8.88 15.09
CA GLY A 267 11.12 8.14 16.34
C GLY A 267 9.86 8.04 17.21
N ASP A 268 9.83 7.12 18.19
CA ASP A 268 8.76 6.98 19.20
C ASP A 268 7.31 6.94 18.69
N GLY A 269 7.11 6.37 17.49
CA GLY A 269 5.78 6.28 16.86
C GLY A 269 5.28 7.60 16.25
N ALA A 270 6.06 8.68 16.32
CA ALA A 270 5.76 9.97 15.71
C ALA A 270 6.08 9.98 14.20
N TRP A 271 5.25 10.70 13.45
CA TRP A 271 5.29 10.81 12.00
C TRP A 271 5.26 12.27 11.58
N ASP A 272 6.04 12.60 10.56
CA ASP A 272 6.01 13.88 9.85
C ASP A 272 5.64 13.67 8.37
N SER A 273 5.28 14.75 7.68
CA SER A 273 4.94 14.74 6.25
C SER A 273 5.61 15.89 5.50
N ASP A 274 6.30 15.56 4.42
CA ASP A 274 6.90 16.54 3.52
C ASP A 274 5.87 17.05 2.50
N ASP A 275 4.95 17.88 2.98
CA ASP A 275 3.80 18.36 2.20
C ASP A 275 4.21 19.26 1.03
N ALA A 276 5.43 19.81 1.03
CA ALA A 276 5.96 20.63 -0.07
C ALA A 276 6.15 19.85 -1.37
N ARG A 277 6.19 18.51 -1.30
CA ARG A 277 6.29 17.61 -2.47
C ARG A 277 4.94 17.04 -2.92
N LEU A 278 3.86 17.39 -2.23
CA LEU A 278 2.50 17.08 -2.67
C LEU A 278 2.15 17.92 -3.89
N MET A 279 1.64 17.29 -4.94
CA MET A 279 1.23 17.95 -6.17
C MET A 279 -0.28 17.79 -6.34
N LEU A 280 -1.03 18.85 -6.08
CA LEU A 280 -2.48 18.82 -6.12
C LEU A 280 -3.00 18.92 -7.57
N MET A 281 -4.23 18.45 -7.78
CA MET A 281 -4.95 18.63 -9.04
C MET A 281 -5.54 20.05 -9.13
N ASP A 282 -4.68 21.05 -8.98
CA ASP A 282 -5.03 22.46 -9.13
C ASP A 282 -4.37 23.07 -10.37
N ARG A 283 -4.70 24.33 -10.68
CA ARG A 283 -4.17 25.02 -11.87
C ARG A 283 -2.65 25.25 -11.82
N LYS A 284 -2.03 25.16 -10.65
CA LYS A 284 -0.63 25.49 -10.41
C LYS A 284 0.26 24.25 -10.53
N ASP A 285 -0.13 23.17 -9.87
CA ASP A 285 0.72 21.99 -9.69
C ASP A 285 0.44 20.92 -10.74
N PHE A 286 -0.80 20.80 -11.21
CA PHE A 286 -1.17 19.75 -12.19
C PHE A 286 -0.34 19.83 -13.48
N ASN A 287 -0.14 21.05 -13.99
CA ASN A 287 0.65 21.29 -15.21
C ASN A 287 2.12 20.88 -15.05
N GLN A 288 2.63 20.82 -13.82
CA GLN A 288 4.00 20.39 -13.56
C GLN A 288 4.17 18.87 -13.66
N LEU A 289 3.09 18.08 -13.53
CA LEU A 289 3.17 16.62 -13.69
C LEU A 289 3.42 16.18 -15.14
N GLY A 290 3.04 17.01 -16.12
CA GLY A 290 3.21 16.68 -17.54
C GLY A 290 2.28 15.57 -18.02
N ILE A 291 1.14 15.37 -17.35
CA ILE A 291 0.15 14.33 -17.68
C ILE A 291 -1.08 14.91 -18.37
N GLY A 292 -1.58 14.19 -19.37
CA GLY A 292 -2.79 14.51 -20.10
C GLY A 292 -4.01 13.73 -19.60
N ILE A 293 -5.12 13.90 -20.30
CA ILE A 293 -6.36 13.16 -20.02
C ILE A 293 -6.22 11.67 -20.32
N ASP A 294 -5.42 11.31 -21.33
CA ASP A 294 -5.21 9.91 -21.72
C ASP A 294 -4.49 9.13 -20.61
N GLU A 295 -3.45 9.71 -20.01
CA GLU A 295 -2.77 9.10 -18.84
C GLU A 295 -3.68 9.00 -17.62
N LEU A 296 -4.60 9.97 -17.43
CA LEU A 296 -5.59 9.91 -16.34
C LEU A 296 -6.63 8.82 -16.57
N ILE A 297 -7.12 8.66 -17.81
CA ILE A 297 -8.04 7.58 -18.19
C ILE A 297 -7.35 6.22 -17.98
N ASP A 298 -6.12 6.09 -18.45
CA ASP A 298 -5.32 4.88 -18.29
C ASP A 298 -5.06 4.56 -16.81
N GLY A 299 -4.71 5.58 -16.00
CA GLY A 299 -4.57 5.45 -14.55
C GLY A 299 -5.86 5.04 -13.85
N TYR A 300 -7.01 5.55 -14.31
CA TYR A 300 -8.32 5.13 -13.82
C TYR A 300 -8.60 3.65 -14.13
N ILE A 301 -8.37 3.22 -15.37
CA ILE A 301 -8.53 1.83 -15.78
C ILE A 301 -7.64 0.92 -14.94
N GLN A 302 -6.34 1.24 -14.79
CA GLN A 302 -5.42 0.45 -13.96
C GLN A 302 -5.91 0.36 -12.51
N THR A 303 -6.38 1.47 -11.92
CA THR A 303 -6.90 1.49 -10.54
C THR A 303 -8.12 0.60 -10.37
N VAL A 304 -9.06 0.66 -11.33
CA VAL A 304 -10.28 -0.18 -11.33
C VAL A 304 -9.91 -1.65 -11.47
N LEU A 305 -9.06 -2.01 -12.44
CA LEU A 305 -8.67 -3.39 -12.67
C LEU A 305 -7.95 -3.98 -11.45
N SER A 306 -6.98 -3.25 -10.87
CA SER A 306 -6.28 -3.70 -9.66
C SER A 306 -7.21 -3.87 -8.47
N THR A 307 -8.21 -2.99 -8.32
CA THR A 307 -9.22 -3.09 -7.26
C THR A 307 -10.06 -4.36 -7.43
N ILE A 308 -10.54 -4.63 -8.65
CA ILE A 308 -11.32 -5.85 -8.95
C ILE A 308 -10.48 -7.11 -8.74
N ALA A 309 -9.20 -7.12 -9.12
CA ALA A 309 -8.32 -8.26 -8.93
C ALA A 309 -8.18 -8.62 -7.44
N ILE A 310 -7.94 -7.62 -6.58
CA ILE A 310 -7.80 -7.81 -5.13
C ILE A 310 -9.13 -8.26 -4.52
N ASP A 311 -10.24 -7.64 -4.92
CA ASP A 311 -11.58 -7.96 -4.42
C ASP A 311 -11.98 -9.40 -4.76
N ARG A 312 -11.76 -9.83 -6.02
CA ARG A 312 -12.01 -11.21 -6.46
C ARG A 312 -11.16 -12.22 -5.68
N LEU A 313 -9.87 -11.92 -5.45
CA LEU A 313 -9.02 -12.81 -4.68
C LEU A 313 -9.44 -12.85 -3.20
N ALA A 314 -9.86 -11.72 -2.63
CA ALA A 314 -10.38 -11.65 -1.27
C ALA A 314 -11.60 -12.57 -1.09
N ASP A 315 -12.54 -12.55 -2.03
CA ASP A 315 -13.71 -13.45 -2.02
C ASP A 315 -13.30 -14.93 -2.10
N GLN A 316 -12.37 -15.28 -3.00
CA GLN A 316 -11.86 -16.65 -3.14
C GLN A 316 -11.15 -17.16 -1.89
N LEU A 317 -10.46 -16.28 -1.16
CA LEU A 317 -9.77 -16.59 0.08
C LEU A 317 -10.72 -16.83 1.25
N LEU A 318 -12.01 -16.52 1.11
CA LEU A 318 -13.02 -16.75 2.15
C LEU A 318 -13.90 -17.96 1.83
N THR A 319 -14.32 -18.64 2.88
CA THR A 319 -15.41 -19.62 2.81
C THR A 319 -16.76 -18.89 2.75
N GLN A 320 -17.83 -19.60 2.39
CA GLN A 320 -19.20 -19.05 2.46
C GLN A 320 -19.59 -18.54 3.86
N LYS A 321 -18.90 -19.01 4.91
CA LYS A 321 -19.09 -18.56 6.30
C LYS A 321 -18.16 -17.41 6.71
N GLY A 322 -17.41 -16.81 5.78
CA GLY A 322 -16.49 -15.71 6.03
C GLY A 322 -15.17 -16.09 6.71
N LYS A 323 -14.88 -17.39 6.87
CA LYS A 323 -13.60 -17.87 7.42
C LYS A 323 -12.51 -17.87 6.34
N LEU A 324 -11.29 -17.51 6.73
CA LEU A 324 -10.11 -17.62 5.85
C LEU A 324 -9.86 -19.07 5.46
N ARG A 325 -9.71 -19.33 4.15
CA ARG A 325 -9.23 -20.60 3.59
C ARG A 325 -7.73 -20.71 3.79
N ARG A 326 -7.28 -20.98 5.03
CA ARG A 326 -5.86 -20.99 5.43
C ARG A 326 -4.94 -21.81 4.50
N LYS A 327 -5.40 -22.97 4.01
CA LYS A 327 -4.62 -23.79 3.05
C LYS A 327 -4.41 -23.09 1.71
N LEU A 328 -5.45 -22.46 1.17
CA LEU A 328 -5.36 -21.70 -0.07
C LEU A 328 -4.48 -20.46 0.13
N PHE A 329 -4.69 -19.71 1.21
CA PHE A 329 -3.84 -18.57 1.55
C PHE A 329 -2.36 -18.97 1.63
N ARG A 330 -2.04 -20.04 2.37
CA ARG A 330 -0.67 -20.56 2.50
C ARG A 330 -0.05 -20.99 1.16
N SER A 331 -0.84 -21.44 0.20
CA SER A 331 -0.33 -21.76 -1.14
C SER A 331 0.02 -20.51 -1.97
N LEU A 332 -0.51 -19.35 -1.58
CA LEU A 332 -0.23 -18.06 -2.21
C LEU A 332 0.82 -17.25 -1.45
N ASP A 333 0.95 -17.44 -0.14
CA ASP A 333 1.92 -16.77 0.71
C ASP A 333 2.31 -17.71 1.85
N ASP A 334 3.52 -18.27 1.77
CA ASP A 334 4.03 -19.29 2.68
C ASP A 334 5.00 -18.74 3.72
N ASP A 335 5.13 -17.41 3.86
CA ASP A 335 5.99 -16.77 4.85
C ASP A 335 5.54 -17.11 6.29
N PRO A 336 6.38 -17.82 7.08
CA PRO A 336 6.00 -18.27 8.42
C PRO A 336 5.65 -17.12 9.37
N ALA A 337 6.40 -16.02 9.32
CA ALA A 337 6.20 -14.89 10.22
C ALA A 337 4.86 -14.20 9.95
N LEU A 338 4.46 -14.03 8.69
CA LEU A 338 3.12 -13.53 8.37
C LEU A 338 2.03 -14.49 8.86
N LEU A 339 2.20 -15.79 8.63
CA LEU A 339 1.18 -16.78 9.01
C LEU A 339 0.95 -16.83 10.52
N ASP A 340 2.00 -16.61 11.32
CA ASP A 340 1.93 -16.52 12.79
C ASP A 340 1.30 -15.20 13.26
N GLU A 341 1.42 -14.11 12.49
CA GLU A 341 0.78 -12.83 12.80
C GLU A 341 -0.74 -12.82 12.57
N ILE A 342 -1.30 -13.69 11.72
CA ILE A 342 -2.71 -13.61 11.33
C ILE A 342 -3.64 -14.13 12.44
N LEU A 343 -4.47 -13.24 12.99
CA LEU A 343 -5.56 -13.62 13.87
C LEU A 343 -6.61 -14.44 13.11
N GLY A 344 -6.94 -15.60 13.68
CA GLY A 344 -7.70 -16.66 13.03
C GLY A 344 -9.17 -16.45 12.80
#